data_AF-A0AAV5SVF0-F1
#
_entry.id   AF-A0AAV5SVF0-F1
#
_cell.length_a   1.000
_cell.length_b   1.000
_cell.length_c   1.000
_cell.angle_alpha   90.00
_cell.angle_beta   90.00
_cell.angle_gamma   90.00
#
_symmetry.space_group_name_H-M   'P 1'
#
loop_
_entity.id
_entity.type
_entity.pdbx_description
1 polymer ?
#
loop_
_entity_poly.entity_id
_entity_poly.type
_entity_poly.pdbx_seq_one_letter_code
_entity_poly.pdbx_strand_id
1 'polypeptide(L)'
;PFSLLAVAAVGVILFIIIYFFNIGEVASIKRGAQINRYSVARAYQFRENVVITKFFFRLAVPIMIFAAPAFFFYFLKTYLARTREHEWLRLLASELFDFSLGIAILIVAPGVVLYEPRVMRSLK
;
A
#
# COMPACT_ATOMS: atom_id res chain seq x y z
N PRO A 1 15.04 8.93 9.17
CA PRO A 1 13.63 9.24 8.78
C PRO A 1 13.51 9.74 7.34
N PHE A 2 14.34 10.71 6.91
CA PHE A 2 14.28 11.27 5.55
C PHE A 2 14.56 10.25 4.43
N SER A 3 15.50 9.32 4.65
CA SER A 3 15.81 8.25 3.69
C SER A 3 14.62 7.30 3.45
N LEU A 4 13.90 6.92 4.50
CA LEU A 4 12.72 6.05 4.40
C LEU A 4 11.56 6.72 3.66
N LEU A 5 11.32 8.01 3.95
CA LEU A 5 10.28 8.78 3.24
C LEU A 5 10.63 8.95 1.75
N ALA A 6 11.90 9.18 1.42
CA ALA A 6 12.35 9.29 0.05
C ALA A 6 12.18 7.96 -0.71
N VAL A 7 12.57 6.83 -0.10
CA VAL A 7 12.39 5.50 -0.69
C VAL A 7 10.91 5.18 -0.89
N ALA A 8 10.06 5.47 0.11
CA ALA A 8 8.62 5.29 0.00
C ALA A 8 8.02 6.16 -1.12
N ALA A 9 8.42 7.42 -1.22
CA ALA A 9 7.96 8.32 -2.28
C ALA A 9 8.34 7.83 -3.67
N VAL A 10 9.60 7.40 -3.87
CA VAL A 10 10.05 6.82 -5.14
C VAL A 10 9.27 5.54 -5.46
N GLY A 11 9.04 4.67 -4.47
CA GLY A 11 8.24 3.47 -4.65
C GLY A 11 6.81 3.76 -5.11
N VAL A 12 6.14 4.73 -4.47
CA VAL A 12 4.78 5.17 -4.84
C VAL A 12 4.76 5.75 -6.26
N ILE A 13 5.73 6.60 -6.62
CA ILE A 13 5.83 7.18 -7.96
C ILE A 13 6.00 6.08 -9.02
N LEU A 14 6.95 5.16 -8.83
CA LEU A 14 7.18 4.06 -9.76
C LEU A 14 5.95 3.17 -9.90
N PHE A 15 5.28 2.86 -8.79
CA PHE A 15 4.06 2.08 -8.80
C PHE A 15 2.94 2.75 -9.61
N ILE A 16 2.75 4.06 -9.43
CA ILE A 16 1.78 4.85 -10.20
C ILE A 16 2.12 4.86 -11.70
N ILE A 17 3.39 5.07 -12.05
CA ILE A 17 3.86 5.05 -13.44
C ILE A 17 3.56 3.70 -14.09
N ILE A 18 3.91 2.60 -13.42
CA ILE A 18 3.65 1.24 -13.89
C ILE A 18 2.14 1.00 -14.06
N TYR A 19 1.30 1.46 -13.13
CA TYR A 19 -0.14 1.33 -13.23
C TYR A 19 -0.71 2.04 -14.48
N PHE A 20 -0.32 3.30 -14.69
CA PHE A 20 -0.79 4.06 -15.86
C PHE A 20 -0.26 3.49 -17.17
N PHE A 21 0.99 3.04 -17.21
CA PHE A 21 1.56 2.38 -18.38
C PHE A 21 0.78 1.11 -18.75
N ASN A 22 0.50 0.25 -17.76
CA ASN A 22 -0.28 -0.97 -17.98
C ASN A 22 -1.71 -0.68 -18.47
N ILE A 23 -2.37 0.37 -17.96
CA ILE A 23 -3.70 0.78 -18.45
C ILE A 23 -3.62 1.27 -19.90
N GLY A 24 -2.61 2.09 -20.22
CA GLY A 24 -2.38 2.61 -21.56
C GLY A 24 -2.19 1.49 -22.59
N GLU A 25 -1.36 0.49 -22.26
CA GLU A 25 -1.15 -0.69 -23.09
C GLU A 25 -2.42 -1.51 -23.28
N VAL A 26 -3.20 -1.76 -22.21
CA VAL A 26 -4.50 -2.45 -22.33
C VAL A 26 -5.47 -1.68 -23.22
N ALA A 27 -5.48 -0.34 -23.16
CA ALA A 27 -6.31 0.51 -24.01
C ALA A 27 -5.84 0.50 -25.48
N SER A 28 -4.52 0.51 -25.72
CA SER A 28 -3.90 0.41 -27.04
C SER A 28 -4.27 -0.91 -27.73
N ILE A 29 -4.14 -2.04 -27.01
CA ILE A 29 -4.51 -3.38 -27.50
C ILE A 29 -5.99 -3.44 -27.92
N LYS A 30 -6.89 -2.78 -27.17
CA LYS A 30 -8.32 -2.73 -27.51
C LYS A 30 -8.63 -1.90 -28.76
N ARG A 31 -7.80 -0.93 -29.13
CA ARG A 31 -8.07 0.02 -30.22
C ARG A 31 -7.59 -0.45 -31.60
N GLY A 32 -6.80 -1.51 -31.70
CA GLY A 32 -6.30 -1.99 -32.98
C GLY A 32 -5.64 -3.37 -32.90
N ALA A 33 -6.44 -4.42 -32.76
CA ALA A 33 -5.96 -5.79 -32.83
C ALA A 33 -5.54 -6.14 -34.27
N GLN A 34 -4.33 -5.77 -34.66
CA GLN A 34 -3.71 -6.30 -35.88
C GLN A 34 -3.32 -7.76 -35.63
N ILE A 35 -4.02 -8.68 -36.31
CA ILE A 35 -4.00 -10.15 -36.12
C ILE A 35 -2.58 -10.77 -36.17
N ASN A 36 -1.60 -10.09 -36.79
CA ASN A 36 -0.23 -10.59 -36.96
C ASN A 36 0.86 -9.88 -36.13
N ARG A 37 0.53 -8.90 -35.29
CA ARG A 37 1.54 -8.17 -34.48
C ARG A 37 1.46 -8.40 -32.97
N TYR A 38 0.45 -9.14 -32.49
CA TYR A 38 0.22 -9.30 -31.06
C TYR A 38 0.33 -10.74 -30.60
N SER A 39 1.23 -10.98 -29.64
CA SER A 39 1.21 -12.19 -28.83
C SER A 39 0.03 -12.12 -27.87
N VAL A 40 -0.90 -13.06 -27.99
CA VAL A 40 -2.03 -13.25 -27.08
C VAL A 40 -1.56 -13.27 -25.62
N ALA A 41 -0.42 -13.92 -25.35
CA ALA A 41 0.17 -14.00 -24.01
C ALA A 41 0.49 -12.61 -23.42
N ARG A 42 0.99 -11.67 -24.23
CA ARG A 42 1.33 -10.31 -23.76
C ARG A 42 0.08 -9.54 -23.31
N ALA A 43 -1.04 -9.70 -24.02
CA ALA A 43 -2.30 -9.07 -23.64
C ALA A 43 -2.87 -9.66 -22.32
N TYR A 44 -2.70 -10.96 -22.10
CA TYR A 44 -3.05 -11.60 -20.83
C TYR A 44 -2.20 -11.06 -19.67
N GLN A 45 -0.88 -10.97 -19.84
CA GLN A 45 0.03 -10.42 -18.83
C GLN A 45 -0.34 -9.00 -18.40
N PHE A 46 -0.61 -8.11 -19.36
CA PHE A 46 -1.00 -6.73 -19.02
C PHE A 46 -2.35 -6.66 -18.28
N ARG A 47 -3.33 -7.49 -18.68
CA ARG A 47 -4.61 -7.57 -17.96
C ARG A 47 -4.44 -8.07 -16.53
N GLU A 48 -3.62 -9.10 -16.35
CA GLU A 48 -3.33 -9.66 -15.03
C GLU A 48 -2.62 -8.63 -14.14
N ASN A 49 -1.60 -7.95 -14.65
CA ASN A 49 -0.89 -6.88 -13.94
C ASN A 49 -1.85 -5.77 -13.49
N VAL A 50 -2.78 -5.32 -14.34
CA VAL A 50 -3.78 -4.32 -13.95
C VAL A 50 -4.68 -4.82 -12.82
N VAL A 51 -5.10 -6.09 -12.87
CA VAL A 51 -5.94 -6.68 -11.81
C VAL A 51 -5.18 -6.74 -10.48
N ILE A 52 -3.93 -7.20 -10.52
CA ILE A 52 -3.05 -7.26 -9.34
C ILE A 52 -2.82 -5.86 -8.77
N THR A 53 -2.55 -4.86 -9.63
CA THR A 53 -2.30 -3.49 -9.18
C THR A 53 -3.54 -2.86 -8.54
N LYS A 54 -4.73 -3.11 -9.09
CA LYS A 54 -6.01 -2.70 -8.48
C LYS A 54 -6.25 -3.38 -7.14
N PHE A 55 -5.89 -4.64 -7.02
CA PHE A 55 -5.97 -5.36 -5.76
C PHE A 55 -5.07 -4.73 -4.70
N PHE A 56 -3.80 -4.45 -5.02
CA PHE A 56 -2.90 -3.74 -4.12
C PHE A 56 -3.43 -2.36 -3.71
N PHE A 57 -4.03 -1.59 -4.62
CA PHE A 57 -4.68 -0.32 -4.26
C PHE A 57 -5.82 -0.49 -3.26
N ARG A 58 -6.68 -1.52 -3.44
CA ARG A 58 -7.76 -1.80 -2.50
C ARG A 58 -7.26 -2.22 -1.12
N LEU A 59 -6.12 -2.90 -1.04
CA LEU A 59 -5.47 -3.25 0.23
C LEU A 59 -4.75 -2.04 0.85
N ALA A 60 -4.11 -1.21 0.04
CA ALA A 60 -3.32 -0.08 0.53
C ALA A 60 -4.18 0.94 1.29
N VAL A 61 -5.40 1.23 0.82
CA VAL A 61 -6.31 2.19 1.45
C VAL A 61 -6.63 1.84 2.91
N PRO A 62 -7.19 0.66 3.25
CA PRO A 62 -7.48 0.32 4.64
C PRO A 62 -6.21 0.25 5.48
N ILE A 63 -5.10 -0.28 4.93
CA ILE A 63 -3.81 -0.29 5.64
C ILE A 63 -3.39 1.13 6.01
N MET A 64 -3.48 2.09 5.09
CA MET A 64 -3.12 3.48 5.35
C MET A 64 -4.05 4.12 6.39
N ILE A 65 -5.37 3.86 6.32
CA ILE A 65 -6.33 4.39 7.29
C ILE A 65 -6.01 3.90 8.70
N PHE A 66 -5.79 2.59 8.88
CA PHE A 66 -5.48 2.01 10.18
C PHE A 66 -4.06 2.33 10.67
N ALA A 67 -3.10 2.55 9.77
CA ALA A 67 -1.75 2.94 10.13
C ALA A 67 -1.60 4.44 10.42
N ALA A 68 -2.51 5.29 9.94
CA ALA A 68 -2.41 6.75 10.09
C ALA A 68 -2.26 7.22 11.55
N PRO A 69 -3.01 6.69 12.54
CA PRO A 69 -2.82 7.04 13.95
C PRO A 69 -1.41 6.70 14.45
N ALA A 70 -0.87 5.54 14.07
CA ALA A 70 0.49 5.15 14.44
C ALA A 70 1.51 6.13 13.83
N PHE A 71 1.38 6.49 12.55
CA PHE A 71 2.25 7.51 11.95
C PHE A 71 2.16 8.86 12.65
N PHE A 72 0.95 9.28 13.05
CA PHE A 72 0.75 10.51 13.80
C PHE A 72 1.48 10.48 15.16
N PHE A 73 1.30 9.42 15.95
CA PHE A 73 1.98 9.30 17.25
C PHE A 73 3.49 9.14 17.12
N TYR A 74 3.96 8.46 16.08
CA TYR A 74 5.39 8.39 15.76
C TYR A 74 5.97 9.78 15.45
N PHE A 75 5.25 10.57 14.65
CA PHE A 75 5.63 11.96 14.35
C PHE A 75 5.65 12.79 15.63
N LEU A 76 4.59 12.73 16.43
CA LEU A 76 4.50 13.44 17.71
C LEU A 76 5.69 13.08 18.61
N LYS A 77 5.98 11.79 18.82
CA LYS A 77 7.12 11.31 19.61
C LYS A 77 8.47 11.83 19.09
N THR A 78 8.64 11.91 17.77
CA THR A 78 9.92 12.25 17.13
C THR A 78 10.21 13.75 17.14
N TYR A 79 9.20 14.58 16.91
CA TYR A 79 9.36 16.03 16.75
C TYR A 79 9.13 16.82 18.03
N LEU A 80 8.58 16.21 19.09
CA LEU A 80 8.43 16.88 20.38
C LEU A 80 9.80 17.19 20.99
N ALA A 81 9.95 18.42 21.50
CA ALA A 81 11.19 18.87 22.09
C ALA A 81 11.60 17.99 23.28
N ARG A 82 12.91 17.77 23.44
CA ARG A 82 13.47 16.92 24.50
C ARG A 82 13.58 17.66 25.83
N THR A 83 12.52 18.34 26.24
CA THR A 83 12.45 19.04 27.52
C THR A 83 11.68 18.22 28.56
N ARG A 84 12.01 18.41 29.84
CA ARG A 84 11.41 17.66 30.96
C ARG A 84 9.89 17.80 31.02
N GLU A 85 9.37 18.97 30.63
CA GLU A 85 7.94 19.28 30.59
C GLU A 85 7.16 18.44 29.57
N HIS A 86 7.83 17.98 28.50
CA HIS A 86 7.21 17.23 27.40
C HIS A 86 7.48 15.72 27.48
N GLU A 87 8.22 15.27 28.51
CA GLU A 87 8.62 13.87 28.64
C GLU A 87 7.42 12.93 28.80
N TRP A 88 6.43 13.33 29.60
CA TRP A 88 5.19 12.55 29.78
C TRP A 88 4.42 12.40 28.46
N LEU A 89 4.33 13.47 27.67
CA LEU A 89 3.59 13.46 26.39
C LEU A 89 4.32 12.56 25.37
N ARG A 90 5.66 12.55 25.42
CA ARG A 90 6.47 11.69 24.56
C ARG A 90 6.36 10.21 24.93
N LEU A 91 6.28 9.90 26.23
CA LEU A 91 6.02 8.55 26.72
C LEU A 91 4.61 8.10 26.32
N LEU A 92 3.61 8.93 26.56
CA LEU A 92 2.23 8.67 26.15
C LEU A 92 2.12 8.44 24.62
N ALA A 93 2.78 9.26 23.80
CA ALA A 93 2.83 9.07 22.36
C ALA A 93 3.51 7.76 21.97
N SER A 94 4.50 7.28 22.74
CA SER A 94 5.11 5.97 22.50
C SER A 94 4.14 4.82 22.76
N GLU A 95 3.42 4.85 23.89
CA GLU A 95 2.44 3.82 24.22
C GLU A 95 1.27 3.82 23.23
N LEU A 96 0.79 5.00 22.85
CA LEU A 96 -0.29 5.13 21.87
C LEU A 96 0.13 4.71 20.46
N PHE A 97 1.41 4.87 20.11
CA PHE A 97 1.97 4.33 18.87
C PHE A 97 1.87 2.80 18.85
N ASP A 98 2.38 2.14 19.89
CA ASP A 98 2.39 0.67 19.98
C ASP A 98 0.97 0.11 20.03
N PHE A 99 0.08 0.75 20.79
CA PHE A 99 -1.35 0.41 20.84
C PHE A 99 -2.04 0.53 19.48
N SER A 100 -1.83 1.66 18.78
CA SER A 100 -2.42 1.90 17.46
C SER A 100 -1.92 0.89 16.43
N LEU A 101 -0.62 0.57 16.47
CA LEU A 101 -0.02 -0.44 15.60
C LEU A 101 -0.61 -1.84 15.88
N GLY A 102 -0.78 -2.21 17.16
CA GLY A 102 -1.40 -3.46 17.56
C GLY A 102 -2.83 -3.61 17.04
N ILE A 103 -3.65 -2.56 17.16
CA ILE A 103 -5.00 -2.52 16.58
C ILE A 103 -4.96 -2.67 15.06
N ALA A 104 -4.06 -1.92 14.40
CA ALA A 104 -3.94 -1.98 12.94
C ALA A 104 -3.63 -3.41 12.48
N ILE A 105 -2.68 -4.10 13.13
CA ILE A 105 -2.33 -5.49 12.81
C ILE A 105 -3.53 -6.41 13.05
N LEU A 106 -4.21 -6.26 14.18
CA LEU A 106 -5.34 -7.11 14.57
C LEU A 106 -6.53 -6.98 13.62
N ILE A 107 -6.74 -5.81 12.99
CA ILE A 107 -7.82 -5.58 12.03
C ILE A 107 -7.37 -5.93 10.60
N VAL A 108 -6.21 -5.44 10.19
CA VAL A 108 -5.71 -5.58 8.81
C VAL A 108 -5.36 -7.03 8.49
N ALA A 109 -4.66 -7.75 9.37
CA ALA A 109 -4.21 -9.10 9.03
C ALA A 109 -5.39 -10.06 8.78
N PRO A 110 -6.43 -10.14 9.64
CA PRO A 110 -7.63 -10.90 9.32
C PRO A 110 -8.41 -10.31 8.15
N GLY A 111 -8.49 -8.97 8.05
CA GLY A 111 -9.15 -8.28 6.95
C GLY A 111 -8.59 -8.68 5.59
N VAL A 112 -7.27 -8.71 5.43
CA VAL A 112 -6.60 -9.13 4.18
C VAL A 112 -6.97 -10.56 3.81
N VAL A 113 -7.03 -11.47 4.79
CA VAL A 113 -7.41 -12.88 4.57
C VAL A 113 -8.88 -13.01 4.18
N LEU A 114 -9.77 -12.22 4.79
CA LEU A 114 -11.21 -12.26 4.53
C LEU A 114 -11.60 -11.58 3.22
N TYR A 115 -10.95 -10.46 2.88
CA TYR A 115 -11.29 -9.69 1.68
C TYR A 115 -10.87 -10.40 0.39
N GLU A 116 -9.89 -11.31 0.44
CA GLU A 116 -9.43 -12.01 -0.75
C GLU A 116 -9.66 -13.53 -0.72
N PRO A 117 -10.84 -14.00 -1.18
CA PRO A 117 -11.15 -15.44 -1.23
C PRO A 117 -10.26 -16.23 -2.20
N ARG A 118 -9.42 -15.57 -3.00
CA ARG A 118 -8.38 -16.20 -3.83
C ARG A 118 -7.17 -16.62 -2.98
N VAL A 119 -6.76 -15.81 -2.00
CA VAL A 119 -5.69 -16.14 -1.05
C VAL A 119 -6.13 -17.31 -0.17
N MET A 120 -7.39 -17.30 0.27
CA MET A 120 -7.94 -18.40 1.05
C MET A 120 -8.06 -19.72 0.25
N ARG A 121 -8.10 -19.65 -1.08
CA ARG A 121 -8.06 -20.83 -1.96
C ARG A 121 -6.65 -21.37 -2.20
N SER A 122 -5.62 -20.54 -2.12
CA SER A 122 -4.21 -20.99 -2.24
C SER A 122 -3.61 -21.54 -0.95
N LEU A 123 -4.29 -21.36 0.20
CA LEU A 123 -3.88 -21.86 1.51
C LEU A 123 -4.47 -23.24 1.85
N LYS A 124 -5.35 -23.78 0.99
CA LYS A 124 -5.86 -25.15 1.06
C LYS A 124 -5.07 -26.04 0.11
#